data_AF-A0A5E4D9E6-F1
#
_entry.id   AF-A0A5E4D9E6-F1
#
_cell.length_a   1.000
_cell.length_b   1.000
_cell.length_c   1.000
_cell.angle_alpha   90.00
_cell.angle_beta   90.00
_cell.angle_gamma   90.00
#
_symmetry.space_group_name_H-M   'P 1'
#
loop_
_entity.id
_entity.type
_entity.pdbx_description
1 polymer ?
#
loop_
_entity_poly.entity_id
_entity_poly.type
_entity_poly.pdbx_seq_one_letter_code
_entity_poly.pdbx_strand_id
1 'polypeptide(L)'
;MPHLENMVLCRESQVSTLQSLFGERHHFSFPSIFIYGHTASGKTYVTQTLLKTLELPHVFVNCVECFTLRLLLEKILNKLSHLTSSEEGCSTEITCETFNDFVRLFKQVTKAESLKDQTVYIVLDKAEYLRDMEANLLPGFLRLQELTDRNVTVIFLSEIIWEKFRPDTGCFEPFVLYFPDYSIGHLQKILSHDRPPEYSPDFYAAYINILLGVFYTVCRDLKELRHLVSEHITLKKIHIF
;
A
#
# COMPACT_ATOMS: atom_id res chain seq x y z
N MET A 1 -18.05 6.01 -11.71
CA MET A 1 -16.81 5.26 -11.41
C MET A 1 -17.13 3.85 -10.87
N PRO A 2 -17.88 3.00 -11.60
CA PRO A 2 -18.25 1.65 -11.13
C PRO A 2 -17.09 0.63 -11.15
N HIS A 3 -15.98 0.97 -11.79
CA HIS A 3 -14.88 0.03 -12.01
C HIS A 3 -14.04 -0.23 -10.75
N LEU A 4 -13.96 0.75 -9.83
CA LEU A 4 -13.20 0.64 -8.59
C LEU A 4 -13.98 -0.15 -7.52
N GLU A 5 -15.30 0.03 -7.47
CA GLU A 5 -16.21 -0.70 -6.56
C GLU A 5 -16.23 -2.20 -6.87
N ASN A 6 -16.06 -2.58 -8.14
CA ASN A 6 -15.98 -3.99 -8.53
C ASN A 6 -14.62 -4.64 -8.19
N MET A 7 -13.55 -3.86 -8.03
CA MET A 7 -12.22 -4.41 -7.71
C MET A 7 -11.97 -4.47 -6.20
N VAL A 8 -12.44 -3.48 -5.44
CA VAL A 8 -12.22 -3.41 -3.99
C VAL A 8 -13.54 -3.58 -3.25
N LEU A 9 -13.80 -4.82 -2.81
CA LEU A 9 -15.01 -5.16 -2.08
C LEU A 9 -14.88 -4.84 -0.58
N CYS A 10 -15.98 -4.37 0.04
CA CYS A 10 -16.12 -4.18 1.49
C CYS A 10 -15.17 -3.13 2.11
N ARG A 11 -14.65 -2.19 1.31
CA ARG A 11 -13.75 -1.10 1.74
C ARG A 11 -14.16 0.26 1.19
N GLU A 12 -15.45 0.44 0.93
CA GLU A 12 -16.01 1.62 0.29
C GLU A 12 -15.74 2.90 1.10
N SER A 13 -15.88 2.81 2.44
CA SER A 13 -15.61 3.93 3.35
C SER A 13 -14.13 4.37 3.38
N GLN A 14 -13.20 3.42 3.43
CA GLN A 14 -11.75 3.71 3.44
C GLN A 14 -11.31 4.27 2.09
N VAL A 15 -11.83 3.71 0.99
CA VAL A 15 -11.55 4.18 -0.37
C VAL A 15 -12.06 5.61 -0.55
N SER A 16 -13.30 5.89 -0.14
CA SER A 16 -13.88 7.24 -0.20
C SER A 16 -13.07 8.25 0.61
N THR A 17 -12.61 7.85 1.80
CA THR A 17 -11.76 8.70 2.65
C THR A 17 -10.42 8.99 1.96
N LEU A 18 -9.71 7.97 1.48
CA LEU A 18 -8.43 8.14 0.78
C LEU A 18 -8.59 8.98 -0.50
N GLN A 19 -9.64 8.76 -1.26
CA GLN A 19 -9.93 9.53 -2.47
C GLN A 19 -10.19 11.01 -2.14
N SER A 20 -10.91 11.29 -1.05
CA SER A 20 -11.16 12.65 -0.57
C SER A 20 -9.87 13.33 -0.10
N LEU A 21 -8.96 12.58 0.52
CA LEU A 21 -7.65 13.09 0.97
C LEU A 21 -6.69 13.38 -0.20
N PHE A 22 -6.73 12.55 -1.25
CA PHE A 22 -5.92 12.79 -2.45
C PHE A 22 -6.41 14.00 -3.24
N GLY A 23 -7.72 14.26 -3.24
CA GLY A 23 -8.29 15.44 -3.88
C GLY A 23 -7.94 15.52 -5.38
N GLU A 24 -7.58 16.73 -5.83
CA GLU A 24 -7.13 16.96 -7.21
C GLU A 24 -5.61 16.94 -7.29
N ARG A 25 -5.07 16.55 -8.45
CA ARG A 25 -3.62 16.32 -8.65
C ARG A 25 -2.74 17.53 -8.30
N HIS A 26 -3.26 18.74 -8.45
CA HIS A 26 -2.53 19.99 -8.19
C HIS A 26 -2.69 20.51 -6.76
N HIS A 27 -3.67 20.00 -5.99
CA HIS A 27 -3.83 20.39 -4.60
C HIS A 27 -2.73 19.77 -3.75
N PHE A 28 -2.30 20.51 -2.73
CA PHE A 28 -1.41 19.96 -1.72
C PHE A 28 -2.21 19.04 -0.80
N SER A 29 -1.90 17.75 -0.83
CA SER A 29 -2.43 16.79 0.12
C SER A 29 -1.62 16.83 1.43
N PHE A 30 -1.96 15.94 2.36
CA PHE A 30 -1.23 15.79 3.61
C PHE A 30 0.22 15.35 3.34
N PRO A 31 1.20 15.84 4.13
CA PRO A 31 2.60 15.42 4.00
C PRO A 31 2.79 13.93 4.22
N SER A 32 2.05 13.40 5.20
CA SER A 32 2.13 12.01 5.58
C SER A 32 0.77 11.44 5.99
N ILE A 33 0.51 10.21 5.54
CA ILE A 33 -0.68 9.44 5.85
C ILE A 33 -0.20 8.12 6.44
N PHE A 34 -0.71 7.77 7.62
CA PHE A 34 -0.36 6.53 8.31
C PHE A 34 -1.56 5.59 8.32
N ILE A 35 -1.47 4.50 7.57
CA ILE A 35 -2.52 3.50 7.44
C ILE A 35 -2.14 2.26 8.25
N TYR A 36 -2.99 1.92 9.22
CA TYR A 36 -2.75 0.76 10.08
C TYR A 36 -3.94 -0.21 10.12
N GLY A 37 -3.66 -1.48 10.40
CA GLY A 37 -4.65 -2.56 10.52
C GLY A 37 -3.97 -3.92 10.48
N HIS A 38 -4.65 -5.00 10.83
CA HIS A 38 -4.03 -6.33 10.90
C HIS A 38 -3.53 -6.84 9.53
N THR A 39 -2.74 -7.91 9.54
CA THR A 39 -2.44 -8.69 8.32
C THR A 39 -3.74 -9.02 7.57
N ALA A 40 -3.65 -9.09 6.25
CA ALA A 40 -4.76 -9.42 5.35
C ALA A 40 -5.99 -8.49 5.37
N SER A 41 -5.94 -7.33 6.04
CA SER A 41 -6.98 -6.28 5.95
C SER A 41 -7.10 -5.61 4.57
N GLY A 42 -6.16 -5.87 3.66
CA GLY A 42 -6.19 -5.38 2.28
C GLY A 42 -5.55 -4.00 2.06
N LYS A 43 -4.89 -3.41 3.06
CA LYS A 43 -4.23 -2.08 2.99
C LYS A 43 -3.43 -1.89 1.70
N THR A 44 -2.44 -2.74 1.47
CA THR A 44 -1.57 -2.71 0.28
C THR A 44 -2.36 -2.83 -1.01
N TYR A 45 -3.34 -3.74 -1.06
CA TYR A 45 -4.16 -3.97 -2.25
C TYR A 45 -5.02 -2.75 -2.59
N VAL A 46 -5.71 -2.16 -1.59
CA VAL A 46 -6.56 -0.98 -1.78
C VAL A 46 -5.71 0.21 -2.24
N THR A 47 -4.62 0.51 -1.54
CA THR A 47 -3.74 1.65 -1.89
C THR A 47 -3.16 1.47 -3.29
N GLN A 48 -2.66 0.29 -3.63
CA GLN A 48 -2.09 0.03 -4.95
C GLN A 48 -3.13 0.12 -6.06
N THR A 49 -4.34 -0.41 -5.83
CA THR A 49 -5.43 -0.35 -6.81
C THR A 49 -5.88 1.09 -7.02
N LEU A 50 -6.07 1.85 -5.95
CA LEU A 50 -6.48 3.25 -6.01
C LEU A 50 -5.46 4.11 -6.77
N LEU A 51 -4.17 3.98 -6.45
CA LEU A 51 -3.11 4.75 -7.12
C LEU A 51 -2.98 4.38 -8.62
N LYS A 52 -3.16 3.09 -8.96
CA LYS A 52 -3.16 2.64 -10.37
C LYS A 52 -4.38 3.13 -11.13
N THR A 53 -5.58 3.03 -10.56
CA THR A 53 -6.83 3.44 -11.22
C THR A 53 -6.90 4.95 -11.43
N LEU A 54 -6.34 5.74 -10.50
CA LEU A 54 -6.27 7.20 -10.64
C LEU A 54 -5.07 7.67 -11.47
N GLU A 55 -4.22 6.74 -11.93
CA GLU A 55 -2.99 7.00 -12.69
C GLU A 55 -2.12 8.10 -12.06
N LEU A 56 -1.99 8.05 -10.72
CA LEU A 56 -1.19 9.00 -9.96
C LEU A 56 0.29 8.57 -9.98
N PRO A 57 1.25 9.52 -10.09
CA PRO A 57 2.67 9.18 -10.03
C PRO A 57 3.00 8.70 -8.63
N HIS A 58 3.30 7.41 -8.52
CA HIS A 58 3.53 6.78 -7.23
C HIS A 58 4.69 5.79 -7.25
N VAL A 59 5.37 5.69 -6.13
CA VAL A 59 6.47 4.75 -5.90
C VAL A 59 6.10 3.85 -4.74
N PHE A 60 6.15 2.55 -4.99
CA PHE A 60 5.86 1.52 -4.00
C PHE A 60 7.15 0.86 -3.53
N VAL A 61 7.45 0.89 -2.24
CA VAL A 61 8.65 0.28 -1.65
C VAL A 61 8.28 -0.55 -0.42
N ASN A 62 8.80 -1.76 -0.37
CA ASN A 62 8.68 -2.65 0.78
C ASN A 62 9.89 -2.45 1.70
N CYS A 63 9.64 -2.02 2.94
CA CYS A 63 10.69 -1.77 3.92
C CYS A 63 11.40 -3.05 4.38
N VAL A 64 10.77 -4.23 4.26
CA VAL A 64 11.42 -5.51 4.59
C VAL A 64 12.57 -5.85 3.64
N GLU A 65 12.40 -5.52 2.36
CA GLU A 65 13.44 -5.74 1.35
C GLU A 65 14.60 -4.74 1.51
N CYS A 66 14.32 -3.57 2.08
CA CYS A 66 15.25 -2.46 2.22
C CYS A 66 15.66 -2.28 3.68
N PHE A 67 16.52 -3.18 4.16
CA PHE A 67 17.00 -3.16 5.56
C PHE A 67 18.08 -2.10 5.86
N THR A 68 18.63 -1.42 4.84
CA THR A 68 19.55 -0.29 5.02
C THR A 68 18.98 1.00 4.45
N LEU A 69 19.34 2.13 5.07
CA LEU A 69 18.90 3.46 4.64
C LEU A 69 19.28 3.72 3.18
N ARG A 70 20.52 3.39 2.80
CA ARG A 70 21.01 3.52 1.43
C ARG A 70 20.13 2.81 0.42
N LEU A 71 19.82 1.52 0.64
CA LEU A 71 18.99 0.75 -0.28
C LEU A 71 17.57 1.32 -0.39
N LEU A 72 17.00 1.79 0.71
CA LEU A 72 15.68 2.41 0.71
C LEU A 72 15.65 3.68 -0.14
N LEU A 73 16.61 4.59 0.09
CA LEU A 73 16.68 5.87 -0.60
C LEU A 73 17.00 5.70 -2.10
N GLU A 74 17.98 4.84 -2.43
CA GLU A 74 18.34 4.52 -3.82
C GLU A 74 17.14 3.89 -4.57
N LYS A 75 16.41 2.96 -3.95
CA LYS A 75 15.24 2.33 -4.57
C LYS A 75 14.10 3.32 -4.83
N ILE A 76 13.88 4.28 -3.94
CA ILE A 76 12.89 5.34 -4.15
C ILE A 76 13.33 6.23 -5.33
N LEU A 77 14.57 6.71 -5.31
CA LEU A 77 15.09 7.61 -6.37
C LEU A 77 15.10 6.93 -7.75
N ASN A 78 15.55 5.69 -7.83
CA ASN A 78 15.59 4.93 -9.08
C ASN A 78 14.18 4.71 -9.63
N LYS A 79 13.19 4.40 -8.77
CA LYS A 79 11.79 4.29 -9.23
C LYS A 79 11.23 5.62 -9.71
N LEU A 80 11.56 6.73 -9.05
CA LEU A 80 11.14 8.06 -9.47
C LEU A 80 11.78 8.46 -10.80
N SER A 81 13.07 8.18 -11.00
CA SER A 81 13.75 8.50 -12.25
C SER A 81 13.12 7.74 -13.42
N HIS A 82 12.81 6.45 -13.25
CA HIS A 82 12.08 5.66 -14.25
C HIS A 82 10.69 6.21 -14.57
N LEU A 83 9.99 6.83 -13.62
CA LEU A 83 8.70 7.49 -13.88
C LEU A 83 8.86 8.78 -14.69
N THR A 84 10.02 9.44 -14.60
CA THR A 84 10.29 10.70 -15.31
C THR A 84 10.90 10.51 -16.70
N SER A 85 11.66 9.43 -16.92
CA SER A 85 12.36 9.15 -18.17
C SER A 85 11.56 8.19 -19.05
N SER A 86 10.63 8.73 -19.85
CA SER A 86 9.97 7.99 -20.94
C SER A 86 10.83 7.92 -22.22
N GLU A 87 12.03 8.50 -22.23
CA GLU A 87 12.88 8.59 -23.41
C GLU A 87 14.28 8.03 -23.10
N GLU A 88 14.77 7.21 -24.02
CA GLU A 88 15.96 6.38 -23.97
C GLU A 88 17.24 7.19 -23.70
N GLY A 89 17.82 7.08 -22.50
CA GLY A 89 19.13 7.69 -22.25
C GLY A 89 19.57 7.75 -20.80
N CYS A 90 20.26 6.70 -20.34
CA CYS A 90 21.16 6.67 -19.19
C CYS A 90 20.53 6.88 -17.80
N SER A 91 19.96 5.84 -17.21
CA SER A 91 19.83 5.76 -15.75
C SER A 91 21.13 5.20 -15.17
N THR A 92 22.13 6.05 -14.93
CA THR A 92 23.15 5.70 -13.93
C THR A 92 22.42 5.44 -12.62
N GLU A 93 22.64 4.29 -11.99
CA GLU A 93 22.13 4.00 -10.65
C GLU A 93 22.47 5.19 -9.75
N ILE A 94 21.43 5.90 -9.28
CA ILE A 94 21.63 7.08 -8.47
C ILE A 94 22.07 6.59 -7.09
N THR A 95 23.35 6.76 -6.78
CA THR A 95 23.88 6.41 -5.47
C THR A 95 23.53 7.51 -4.46
N CYS A 96 23.04 7.10 -3.30
CA CYS A 96 22.62 8.02 -2.26
C CYS A 96 23.09 7.52 -0.89
N GLU A 97 24.07 8.21 -0.32
CA GLU A 97 24.67 7.81 0.97
C GLU A 97 23.97 8.46 2.17
N THR A 98 23.46 9.69 2.01
CA THR A 98 22.85 10.45 3.10
C THR A 98 21.43 10.90 2.80
N PHE A 99 20.64 11.16 3.84
CA PHE A 99 19.28 11.69 3.67
C PHE A 99 19.26 13.10 3.04
N ASN A 100 20.29 13.92 3.27
CA ASN A 100 20.39 15.24 2.65
C ASN A 100 20.64 15.14 1.14
N ASP A 101 21.53 14.22 0.74
CA ASP A 101 21.74 13.90 -0.68
C ASP A 101 20.45 13.43 -1.33
N PHE A 102 19.67 12.60 -0.62
CA PHE A 102 18.34 12.19 -1.09
C PHE A 102 17.43 13.38 -1.33
N VAL A 103 17.29 14.31 -0.38
CA VAL A 103 16.45 15.51 -0.55
C VAL A 103 16.91 16.35 -1.75
N ARG A 104 18.22 16.52 -1.94
CA ARG A 104 18.79 17.26 -3.07
C ARG A 104 18.49 16.58 -4.42
N LEU A 105 18.74 15.28 -4.51
CA LEU A 105 18.51 14.48 -5.72
C LEU A 105 17.01 14.36 -6.04
N PHE A 106 16.19 14.17 -5.01
CA PHE A 106 14.74 14.17 -5.12
C PHE A 106 14.24 15.49 -5.72
N LYS A 107 14.69 16.64 -5.19
CA LYS A 107 14.38 17.97 -5.78
C LYS A 107 14.80 18.08 -7.24
N GLN A 108 15.87 17.40 -7.66
CA GLN A 108 16.33 17.42 -9.04
C GLN A 108 15.46 16.57 -9.95
N VAL A 109 15.08 15.36 -9.53
CA VAL A 109 14.21 14.45 -10.29
C VAL A 109 12.79 15.03 -10.42
N THR A 110 12.25 15.61 -9.34
CA THR A 110 10.91 16.22 -9.35
C THR A 110 10.84 17.55 -10.11
N LYS A 111 11.97 18.13 -10.55
CA LYS A 111 11.96 19.32 -11.43
C LYS A 111 11.54 19.00 -12.87
N ALA A 112 11.47 17.72 -13.27
CA ALA A 112 10.98 17.31 -14.58
C ALA A 112 9.54 17.83 -14.80
N GLU A 113 9.24 18.30 -16.01
CA GLU A 113 7.95 18.94 -16.34
C GLU A 113 6.74 18.02 -16.14
N SER A 114 6.95 16.70 -16.20
CA SER A 114 5.90 15.71 -15.96
C SER A 114 5.36 15.70 -14.51
N LEU A 115 6.14 16.19 -13.54
CA LEU A 115 5.80 16.10 -12.11
C LEU A 115 5.65 17.47 -11.41
N LYS A 116 5.80 18.59 -12.12
CA LYS A 116 5.82 19.93 -11.49
C LYS A 116 4.51 20.29 -10.78
N ASP A 117 3.37 19.94 -11.38
CA ASP A 117 2.04 20.33 -10.90
C ASP A 117 1.23 19.12 -10.36
N GLN A 118 1.91 18.03 -10.02
CA GLN A 118 1.26 16.80 -9.56
C GLN A 118 1.80 16.35 -8.19
N THR A 119 0.91 15.87 -7.33
CA THR A 119 1.23 15.16 -6.09
C THR A 119 1.99 13.86 -6.40
N VAL A 120 3.22 13.71 -5.89
CA VAL A 120 3.99 12.46 -5.96
C VAL A 120 3.74 11.63 -4.70
N TYR A 121 3.30 10.38 -4.87
CA TYR A 121 3.01 9.49 -3.75
C TYR A 121 4.16 8.51 -3.50
N ILE A 122 4.63 8.42 -2.25
CA ILE A 122 5.63 7.43 -1.83
C ILE A 122 4.96 6.50 -0.85
N VAL A 123 4.76 5.24 -1.23
CA VAL A 123 4.15 4.22 -0.38
C VAL A 123 5.25 3.34 0.21
N LEU A 124 5.35 3.37 1.54
CA LEU A 124 6.25 2.55 2.33
C LEU A 124 5.43 1.43 2.98
N ASP A 125 5.56 0.22 2.42
CA ASP A 125 4.91 -0.98 2.95
C ASP A 125 5.74 -1.58 4.08
N LYS A 126 5.04 -2.09 5.10
CA LYS A 126 5.63 -2.61 6.35
C LYS A 126 6.54 -1.58 7.03
N ALA A 127 6.00 -0.39 7.25
CA ALA A 127 6.73 0.73 7.84
C ALA A 127 7.25 0.46 9.26
N GLU A 128 6.78 -0.59 9.96
CA GLU A 128 7.25 -0.99 11.28
C GLU A 128 8.77 -1.18 11.37
N TYR A 129 9.40 -1.61 10.28
CA TYR A 129 10.85 -1.83 10.18
C TYR A 129 11.65 -0.52 10.10
N LEU A 130 11.02 0.59 9.71
CA LEU A 130 11.69 1.90 9.68
C LEU A 130 12.13 2.37 11.08
N ARG A 131 11.48 1.85 12.13
CA ARG A 131 11.83 2.16 13.53
C ARG A 131 13.15 1.54 13.96
N ASP A 132 13.54 0.43 13.34
CA ASP A 132 14.77 -0.31 13.67
C ASP A 132 15.98 0.19 12.87
N MET A 133 15.79 1.14 11.95
CA MET A 133 16.84 1.71 11.09
C MET A 133 17.54 2.90 11.78
N GLU A 134 17.44 4.11 11.22
CA GLU A 134 18.00 5.32 11.81
C GLU A 134 16.91 6.20 12.43
N ALA A 135 17.17 6.78 13.61
CA ALA A 135 16.18 7.55 14.37
C ALA A 135 15.68 8.82 13.65
N ASN A 136 16.47 9.37 12.74
CA ASN A 136 16.14 10.56 11.94
C ASN A 136 15.32 10.24 10.67
N LEU A 137 15.26 8.97 10.25
CA LEU A 137 14.65 8.57 8.98
C LEU A 137 13.14 8.80 8.97
N LEU A 138 12.45 8.32 10.00
CA LEU A 138 11.00 8.47 10.12
C LEU A 138 10.57 9.95 10.23
N PRO A 139 11.15 10.78 11.12
CA PRO A 139 10.90 12.23 11.13
C PRO A 139 11.20 12.91 9.79
N GLY A 140 12.27 12.47 9.11
CA GLY A 140 12.64 12.97 7.79
C GLY A 140 11.57 12.71 6.74
N PHE A 141 11.01 11.50 6.70
CA PHE A 141 9.92 11.16 5.77
C PHE A 141 8.60 11.85 6.11
N LEU A 142 8.25 11.99 7.40
CA LEU A 142 7.02 12.69 7.81
C LEU A 142 6.99 14.15 7.37
N ARG A 143 8.16 14.80 7.34
CA ARG A 143 8.35 16.21 6.92
C ARG A 143 8.94 16.33 5.52
N LEU A 144 8.93 15.26 4.71
CA LEU A 144 9.58 15.28 3.40
C LEU A 144 9.02 16.38 2.49
N GLN A 145 7.72 16.64 2.56
CA GLN A 145 7.07 17.73 1.83
C GLN A 145 7.69 19.10 2.15
N GLU A 146 7.96 19.39 3.43
CA GLU A 146 8.57 20.64 3.89
C GLU A 146 10.06 20.71 3.53
N LEU A 147 10.79 19.61 3.69
CA LEU A 147 12.23 19.55 3.36
C LEU A 147 12.48 19.72 1.86
N THR A 148 11.59 19.13 1.05
CA THR A 148 11.69 19.17 -0.41
C THR A 148 11.04 20.42 -1.01
N ASP A 149 10.13 21.08 -0.30
CA ASP A 149 9.26 22.15 -0.82
C ASP A 149 8.58 21.72 -2.14
N ARG A 150 8.09 20.47 -2.16
CA ARG A 150 7.45 19.83 -3.30
C ARG A 150 6.19 19.13 -2.85
N ASN A 151 5.23 18.97 -3.76
CA ASN A 151 3.97 18.30 -3.49
C ASN A 151 4.19 16.78 -3.40
N VAL A 152 4.56 16.30 -2.22
CA VAL A 152 4.87 14.89 -1.95
C VAL A 152 4.03 14.42 -0.78
N THR A 153 3.42 13.26 -0.92
CA THR A 153 2.68 12.59 0.15
C THR A 153 3.32 11.23 0.41
N VAL A 154 3.78 11.02 1.65
CA VAL A 154 4.31 9.74 2.09
C VAL A 154 3.20 8.93 2.77
N ILE A 155 2.91 7.74 2.26
CA ILE A 155 1.92 6.82 2.81
C ILE A 155 2.65 5.67 3.51
N PHE A 156 2.49 5.56 4.82
CA PHE A 156 3.02 4.47 5.62
C PHE A 156 1.95 3.41 5.78
N LEU A 157 2.27 2.16 5.46
CA LEU A 157 1.40 1.01 5.74
C LEU A 157 2.05 0.18 6.86
N SER A 158 1.32 -0.06 7.94
CA SER A 158 1.82 -0.90 9.04
C SER A 158 0.72 -1.76 9.67
N GLU A 159 1.13 -2.78 10.41
CA GLU A 159 0.25 -3.52 11.32
C GLU A 159 0.20 -2.91 12.72
N ILE A 160 1.17 -2.04 13.03
CA ILE A 160 1.36 -1.47 14.35
C ILE A 160 0.68 -0.09 14.42
N ILE A 161 0.07 0.21 15.57
CA ILE A 161 -0.54 1.52 15.85
C ILE A 161 0.51 2.64 15.88
N TRP A 162 0.09 3.85 15.50
CA TRP A 162 0.97 5.01 15.37
C TRP A 162 1.69 5.40 16.68
N GLU A 163 1.05 5.18 17.83
CA GLU A 163 1.61 5.53 19.13
C GLU A 163 2.95 4.84 19.41
N LYS A 164 3.19 3.66 18.82
CA LYS A 164 4.46 2.92 18.94
C LYS A 164 5.53 3.37 17.94
N PHE A 165 5.24 4.38 17.12
CA PHE A 165 6.19 5.02 16.19
C PHE A 165 6.70 6.36 16.70
N ARG A 166 6.06 6.95 17.72
CA ARG A 166 6.47 8.26 18.24
C ARG A 166 7.87 8.15 18.85
N PRO A 167 8.87 8.92 18.35
CA PRO A 167 10.17 9.01 18.97
C PRO A 167 10.10 9.89 20.22
N ASP A 168 11.07 9.74 21.13
CA ASP A 168 11.13 10.49 22.40
C ASP A 168 11.21 12.01 22.21
N THR A 169 11.77 12.47 21.09
CA THR A 169 11.91 13.88 20.72
C THR A 169 10.66 14.47 20.05
N GLY A 170 9.61 13.69 19.84
CA GLY A 170 8.43 14.07 19.08
C GLY A 170 8.67 14.10 17.58
N CYS A 171 7.58 14.06 16.80
CA CYS A 171 7.63 14.14 15.35
C CYS A 171 6.36 14.81 14.79
N PHE A 172 6.37 15.11 13.50
CA PHE A 172 5.18 15.61 12.80
C PHE A 172 4.11 14.51 12.74
N GLU A 173 2.89 14.83 13.17
CA GLU A 173 1.82 13.82 13.25
C GLU A 173 1.15 13.60 11.89
N PRO A 174 1.18 12.37 11.35
CA PRO A 174 0.50 12.03 10.10
C PRO A 174 -1.00 11.92 10.31
N PHE A 175 -1.76 11.98 9.21
CA PHE A 175 -3.16 11.59 9.25
C PHE A 175 -3.27 10.06 9.44
N VAL A 176 -3.83 9.63 10.57
CA VAL A 176 -3.95 8.21 10.92
C VAL A 176 -5.26 7.63 10.41
N LEU A 177 -5.19 6.61 9.56
CA LEU A 177 -6.35 5.91 8.98
C LEU A 177 -6.35 4.43 9.39
N TYR A 178 -7.47 3.99 9.98
CA TYR A 178 -7.65 2.60 10.40
C TYR A 178 -8.32 1.75 9.33
N PHE A 179 -7.73 0.57 9.07
CA PHE A 179 -8.32 -0.50 8.27
C PHE A 179 -8.84 -1.62 9.18
N PRO A 180 -10.17 -1.73 9.36
CA PRO A 180 -10.77 -2.72 10.26
C PRO A 180 -10.66 -4.14 9.70
N ASP A 181 -10.72 -5.15 10.56
CA ASP A 181 -10.72 -6.54 10.12
C ASP A 181 -11.98 -6.90 9.31
N TYR A 182 -11.88 -7.93 8.47
CA TYR A 182 -13.02 -8.41 7.72
C TYR A 182 -13.96 -9.22 8.65
N SER A 183 -15.25 -8.85 8.63
CA SER A 183 -16.30 -9.67 9.23
C SER A 183 -16.48 -10.96 8.43
N ILE A 184 -17.11 -11.98 9.03
CA ILE A 184 -17.45 -13.21 8.33
C ILE A 184 -18.25 -12.95 7.04
N GLY A 185 -19.16 -11.98 7.06
CA GLY A 185 -19.94 -11.59 5.87
C GLY A 185 -19.09 -10.91 4.80
N HIS A 186 -18.08 -10.11 5.19
CA HIS A 186 -17.13 -9.53 4.23
C HIS A 186 -16.27 -10.62 3.59
N LEU A 187 -15.72 -11.55 4.39
CA LEU A 187 -14.92 -12.67 3.89
C LEU A 187 -15.73 -13.53 2.92
N GLN A 188 -16.99 -13.85 3.25
CA GLN A 188 -17.87 -14.62 2.38
C GLN A 188 -18.05 -13.93 1.02
N LYS A 189 -18.35 -12.62 1.01
CA LYS A 189 -18.51 -11.84 -0.22
C LYS A 189 -17.23 -11.81 -1.07
N ILE A 190 -16.09 -11.55 -0.43
CA ILE A 190 -14.79 -11.47 -1.10
C ILE A 190 -14.40 -12.82 -1.70
N LEU A 191 -14.47 -13.90 -0.92
CA LEU A 191 -14.13 -15.23 -1.39
C LEU A 191 -15.09 -15.71 -2.48
N SER A 192 -16.38 -15.42 -2.37
CA SER A 192 -17.38 -15.81 -3.38
C SER A 192 -17.20 -15.08 -4.72
N HIS A 193 -16.55 -13.92 -4.72
CA HIS A 193 -16.24 -13.18 -5.94
C HIS A 193 -15.13 -13.85 -6.76
N ASP A 194 -14.16 -14.50 -6.11
CA ASP A 194 -13.05 -15.21 -6.75
C ASP A 194 -13.45 -16.62 -7.26
N ARG A 195 -14.71 -16.78 -7.69
CA ARG A 195 -15.29 -18.06 -8.12
C ARG A 195 -14.67 -18.55 -9.45
N PRO A 196 -14.28 -19.83 -9.55
CA PRO A 196 -13.94 -20.45 -10.84
C PRO A 196 -15.17 -20.54 -11.77
N PRO A 197 -15.03 -20.31 -13.08
CA PRO A 197 -16.17 -20.27 -14.01
C PRO A 197 -16.95 -21.60 -14.10
N GLU A 198 -16.33 -22.71 -13.68
CA GLU A 198 -16.86 -24.08 -13.74
C GLU A 198 -18.05 -24.34 -12.78
N TYR A 199 -18.17 -23.60 -11.67
CA TYR A 199 -19.16 -23.89 -10.62
C TYR A 199 -20.31 -22.88 -10.59
N SER A 200 -21.53 -23.28 -10.23
CA SER A 200 -22.63 -22.32 -10.06
C SER A 200 -22.36 -21.37 -8.87
N PRO A 201 -22.85 -20.12 -8.92
CA PRO A 201 -22.63 -19.14 -7.85
C PRO A 201 -23.21 -19.61 -6.51
N ASP A 202 -24.40 -20.22 -6.53
CA ASP A 202 -25.07 -20.71 -5.32
C ASP A 202 -24.30 -21.86 -4.67
N PHE A 203 -23.76 -22.78 -5.48
CA PHE A 203 -22.95 -23.88 -4.98
C PHE A 203 -21.67 -23.37 -4.32
N TYR A 204 -20.97 -22.44 -4.99
CA TYR A 204 -19.72 -21.89 -4.47
C TYR A 204 -19.95 -21.07 -3.19
N ALA A 205 -21.01 -20.24 -3.14
CA ALA A 205 -21.36 -19.49 -1.95
C ALA A 205 -21.72 -20.40 -0.76
N ALA A 206 -22.46 -21.49 -1.00
CA ALA A 206 -22.76 -22.48 0.03
C ALA A 206 -21.50 -23.19 0.54
N TYR A 207 -20.59 -23.55 -0.37
CA TYR A 207 -19.30 -24.14 -0.02
C TYR A 207 -18.44 -23.21 0.86
N ILE A 208 -18.30 -21.94 0.47
CA ILE A 208 -17.57 -20.92 1.25
C ILE A 208 -18.22 -20.73 2.63
N ASN A 209 -19.56 -20.72 2.72
CA ASN A 209 -20.24 -20.59 4.00
C ASN A 209 -19.93 -21.76 4.95
N ILE A 210 -19.90 -22.99 4.45
CA ILE A 210 -19.51 -24.17 5.25
C ILE A 210 -18.05 -24.06 5.69
N LEU A 211 -17.15 -23.69 4.78
CA LEU A 211 -15.72 -23.54 5.08
C LEU A 211 -15.48 -22.47 6.15
N LEU A 212 -16.10 -21.29 6.00
CA LEU A 212 -16.02 -20.23 7.00
C LEU A 212 -16.64 -20.68 8.33
N GLY A 213 -17.73 -21.44 8.33
CA GLY A 213 -18.33 -21.99 9.55
C GLY A 213 -17.37 -22.86 10.38
N VAL A 214 -16.45 -23.58 9.72
CA VAL A 214 -15.45 -24.43 10.41
C VAL A 214 -14.18 -23.66 10.75
N PHE A 215 -13.62 -22.90 9.80
CA PHE A 215 -12.29 -22.33 9.93
C PHE A 215 -12.25 -20.92 10.51
N TYR A 216 -13.36 -20.16 10.50
CA TYR A 216 -13.36 -18.75 10.94
C TYR A 216 -12.97 -18.54 12.41
N THR A 217 -13.21 -19.55 13.26
CA THR A 217 -12.83 -19.52 14.68
C THR A 217 -11.31 -19.63 14.87
N VAL A 218 -10.60 -20.24 13.91
CA VAL A 218 -9.16 -20.52 13.99
C VAL A 218 -8.35 -19.59 13.09
N CYS A 219 -8.84 -19.31 11.87
CA CYS A 219 -8.15 -18.49 10.88
C CYS A 219 -9.07 -17.40 10.32
N ARG A 220 -8.63 -16.15 10.43
CA ARG A 220 -9.30 -14.97 9.88
C ARG A 220 -8.50 -14.31 8.76
N ASP A 221 -7.35 -14.87 8.42
CA ASP A 221 -6.51 -14.34 7.35
C ASP A 221 -7.11 -14.72 5.98
N LEU A 222 -7.43 -13.71 5.18
CA LEU A 222 -8.01 -13.87 3.85
C LEU A 222 -7.10 -14.68 2.91
N LYS A 223 -5.77 -14.52 3.01
CA LYS A 223 -4.82 -15.25 2.13
C LYS A 223 -4.81 -16.74 2.45
N GLU A 224 -4.77 -17.08 3.73
CA GLU A 224 -4.82 -18.47 4.20
C GLU A 224 -6.15 -19.13 3.82
N LEU A 225 -7.28 -18.44 4.06
CA LEU A 225 -8.59 -18.94 3.67
C LEU A 225 -8.70 -19.16 2.15
N ARG A 226 -8.15 -18.26 1.33
CA ARG A 226 -8.11 -18.43 -0.12
C ARG A 226 -7.24 -19.62 -0.55
N HIS A 227 -6.14 -19.86 0.16
CA HIS A 227 -5.28 -21.01 -0.09
C HIS A 227 -6.00 -22.32 0.24
N LEU A 228 -6.62 -22.42 1.42
CA LEU A 228 -7.42 -23.58 1.83
C LEU A 228 -8.55 -23.90 0.85
N VAL A 229 -9.26 -22.87 0.38
CA VAL A 229 -10.30 -23.01 -0.66
C VAL A 229 -9.73 -23.64 -1.93
N SER A 230 -8.57 -23.17 -2.37
CA SER A 230 -7.92 -23.64 -3.60
C SER A 230 -7.44 -25.09 -3.49
N GLU A 231 -6.87 -25.48 -2.35
CA GLU A 231 -6.43 -26.85 -2.08
C GLU A 231 -7.61 -27.83 -2.05
N HIS A 232 -8.67 -27.51 -1.31
CA HIS A 232 -9.84 -28.40 -1.17
C HIS A 232 -10.61 -28.60 -2.48
N ILE A 233 -10.64 -27.59 -3.36
CA ILE A 233 -11.23 -27.71 -4.70
C ILE A 233 -10.35 -28.60 -5.61
N THR A 234 -9.03 -28.47 -5.50
CA THR A 234 -8.08 -29.26 -6.30
C THR A 234 -8.06 -30.73 -5.87
N LEU A 235 -8.09 -30.99 -4.55
CA LEU A 235 -8.18 -32.35 -3.99
C LEU A 235 -9.45 -33.09 -4.44
N LYS A 236 -10.57 -32.38 -4.59
CA LYS A 236 -11.79 -32.97 -5.16
C LYS A 236 -11.67 -33.26 -6.67
N LYS A 237 -10.85 -32.51 -7.43
CA LYS A 237 -10.55 -32.88 -8.83
C LYS A 237 -9.70 -34.16 -8.91
N ILE A 238 -8.81 -34.40 -7.96
CA ILE A 238 -7.91 -35.58 -7.94
C ILE A 238 -8.67 -36.86 -7.54
N HIS A 239 -9.68 -36.78 -6.68
CA HIS A 239 -10.47 -37.94 -6.25
C HIS A 239 -11.67 -38.30 -7.16
N ILE A 240 -11.86 -37.59 -8.28
CA ILE A 240 -12.93 -37.87 -9.27
C ILE A 240 -12.36 -38.50 -10.56
N PHE A 241 -11.07 -38.84 -10.59
CA PHE A 241 -10.46 -39.69 -11.63
C PHE A 241 -10.05 -41.05 -11.08
#